data_AF-A0A314YJV6-F1
#
_entry.id   AF-A0A314YJV6-F1
#
_cell.length_a   1.000
_cell.length_b   1.000
_cell.length_c   1.000
_cell.angle_alpha   90.00
_cell.angle_beta   90.00
_cell.angle_gamma   90.00
#
_symmetry.space_group_name_H-M   'P 1'
#
loop_
_entity.id
_entity.type
_entity.pdbx_description
1 polymer ?
#
loop_
_entity_poly.entity_id
_entity_poly.type
_entity_poly.pdbx_seq_one_letter_code
_entity_poly.pdbx_strand_id
1 'polypeptide(L)'
;MFSRNAFLVDIIATKAGRVLKLDSIESGKMWKGIDFLIFNTWHWWLHSGRKQPWDLIQEGNRKYKDMDRLVAYKKGLNTWARWIDTNLDPKKSRVFFQGVSPDHNK
;
A
#
# COMPACT_ATOMS: atom_id res chain seq x y z
N MET A 1 4.90 -15.38 -9.81
CA MET A 1 3.52 -15.06 -9.38
C MET A 1 3.28 -13.57 -9.51
N PHE A 2 2.11 -13.15 -9.99
CA PHE A 2 1.70 -11.74 -9.98
C PHE A 2 0.60 -11.54 -8.92
N SER A 3 0.70 -10.50 -8.11
CA SER A 3 -0.30 -10.12 -7.11
C SER A 3 -0.62 -8.64 -7.22
N ARG A 4 -1.91 -8.30 -7.25
CA ARG A 4 -2.35 -6.92 -7.45
C ARG A 4 -2.88 -6.32 -6.15
N ASN A 5 -2.09 -5.45 -5.56
CA ASN A 5 -2.54 -4.46 -4.59
C ASN A 5 -1.89 -3.11 -4.94
N ALA A 6 -2.68 -2.15 -5.40
CA ALA A 6 -2.16 -0.87 -5.87
C ALA A 6 -1.56 0.00 -4.76
N PHE A 7 -1.89 -0.26 -3.49
CA PHE A 7 -1.51 0.57 -2.33
C PHE A 7 -0.61 -0.16 -1.32
N LEU A 8 -0.34 -1.46 -1.54
CA LEU A 8 0.36 -2.39 -0.62
C LEU A 8 -0.32 -2.61 0.74
N VAL A 9 -1.11 -1.65 1.20
CA VAL A 9 -1.96 -1.71 2.40
C VAL A 9 -3.40 -2.10 2.06
N ASP A 10 -4.19 -2.36 3.10
CA ASP A 10 -5.54 -2.90 2.92
C ASP A 10 -6.58 -1.81 2.64
N ILE A 11 -7.51 -2.13 1.72
CA ILE A 11 -8.80 -1.44 1.60
C ILE A 11 -9.88 -2.42 2.06
N ILE A 12 -10.64 -2.04 3.08
CA ILE A 12 -11.70 -2.90 3.65
C ILE A 12 -13.07 -2.27 3.46
N ALA A 13 -14.09 -3.10 3.24
CA ALA A 13 -15.48 -2.66 3.26
C ALA A 13 -16.00 -2.59 4.70
N THR A 14 -16.63 -1.48 5.07
CA THR A 14 -17.25 -1.27 6.39
C THR A 14 -18.66 -0.70 6.23
N LYS A 15 -19.44 -0.65 7.31
CA LYS A 15 -20.74 0.04 7.32
C LYS A 15 -20.66 1.53 6.95
N ALA A 16 -19.49 2.16 7.13
CA ALA A 16 -19.25 3.57 6.82
C ALA A 16 -18.68 3.79 5.41
N GLY A 17 -18.52 2.72 4.61
CA GLY A 17 -17.88 2.76 3.29
C GLY A 17 -16.56 1.99 3.23
N ARG A 18 -15.85 2.13 2.12
CA ARG A 18 -14.53 1.56 1.86
C ARG A 18 -13.46 2.37 2.60
N VAL A 19 -12.65 1.70 3.41
CA VAL A 19 -11.64 2.34 4.25
C VAL A 19 -10.24 1.92 3.79
N LEU A 20 -9.43 2.87 3.36
CA LEU A 20 -7.98 2.67 3.19
C LEU A 20 -7.31 2.66 4.57
N LYS A 21 -6.88 1.49 5.03
CA LYS A 21 -6.16 1.34 6.30
C LYS A 21 -4.66 1.46 6.07
N LEU A 22 -4.07 2.58 6.46
CA LEU A 22 -2.66 2.88 6.18
C LEU A 22 -1.68 2.04 7.02
N ASP A 23 -2.16 1.33 8.03
CA ASP A 23 -1.40 0.59 9.03
C ASP A 23 -1.69 -0.93 9.01
N SER A 24 -2.25 -1.44 7.91
CA SER A 24 -2.72 -2.83 7.79
C SER A 24 -2.25 -3.47 6.49
N ILE A 25 -1.68 -4.68 6.57
CA ILE A 25 -1.23 -5.50 5.43
C ILE A 25 -1.59 -6.97 5.67
N GLU A 26 -2.80 -7.37 5.29
CA GLU A 26 -3.22 -8.78 5.33
C GLU A 26 -2.60 -9.58 4.18
N SER A 27 -2.47 -8.94 3.00
CA SER A 27 -1.92 -9.58 1.79
C SER A 27 -0.47 -10.06 1.96
N GLY A 28 0.27 -9.53 2.93
CA GLY A 28 1.68 -9.84 3.14
C GLY A 28 1.96 -11.32 3.43
N LYS A 29 0.99 -12.06 3.97
CA LYS A 29 1.11 -13.51 4.22
C LYS A 29 1.56 -14.28 2.97
N MET A 30 1.15 -13.82 1.78
CA MET A 30 1.52 -14.45 0.51
C MET A 30 2.97 -14.20 0.07
N TRP A 31 3.68 -13.25 0.68
CA TRP A 31 5.06 -12.91 0.33
C TRP A 31 6.09 -13.76 1.06
N LYS A 32 5.67 -14.45 2.14
CA LYS A 32 6.55 -15.30 2.94
C LYS A 32 7.05 -16.49 2.13
N GLY A 33 8.34 -16.78 2.25
CA GLY A 33 8.99 -17.91 1.57
C GLY A 33 9.29 -17.67 0.09
N ILE A 34 9.09 -16.45 -0.44
CA ILE A 34 9.47 -16.10 -1.80
C ILE A 34 10.92 -15.61 -1.84
N ASP A 35 11.74 -16.18 -2.73
CA ASP A 35 13.16 -15.83 -2.85
C ASP A 35 13.39 -14.41 -3.41
N PHE A 36 12.54 -13.96 -4.33
CA PHE A 36 12.63 -12.64 -4.97
C PHE A 36 11.27 -11.94 -4.98
N LEU A 37 11.19 -10.79 -4.32
CA LEU A 37 9.99 -9.96 -4.26
C LEU A 37 10.28 -8.61 -4.90
N ILE A 38 9.47 -8.25 -5.90
CA ILE A 38 9.56 -6.96 -6.59
C ILE A 38 8.24 -6.23 -6.36
N PHE A 39 8.31 -5.11 -5.66
CA PHE A 39 7.16 -4.27 -5.33
C PHE A 39 7.16 -3.01 -6.17
N ASN A 40 5.98 -2.48 -6.46
CA ASN A 40 5.79 -1.15 -7.01
C ASN A 40 4.49 -0.56 -6.44
N THR A 41 4.51 0.72 -6.11
CA THR A 41 3.28 1.46 -5.82
C THR A 41 3.51 2.96 -6.03
N TRP A 42 2.65 3.59 -6.84
CA TRP A 42 2.70 5.04 -7.12
C TRP A 42 1.39 5.57 -7.71
N HIS A 43 1.12 5.31 -8.99
CA HIS A 43 0.17 6.07 -9.81
C HIS A 43 -1.24 6.19 -9.18
N TRP A 44 -1.75 5.11 -8.60
CA TRP A 44 -3.08 5.07 -7.98
C TRP A 44 -3.20 5.90 -6.69
N TRP A 45 -2.09 6.23 -6.01
CA TRP A 45 -2.12 7.11 -4.84
C TRP A 45 -2.57 8.52 -5.19
N LEU A 46 -2.39 8.95 -6.44
CA LEU A 46 -2.78 10.29 -6.89
C LEU A 46 -4.26 10.36 -7.30
N HIS A 47 -4.97 9.23 -7.32
CA HIS A 47 -6.38 9.22 -7.70
C HIS A 47 -7.26 10.01 -6.71
N SER A 48 -8.17 10.80 -7.28
CA SER A 48 -9.16 11.58 -6.55
C SER A 48 -10.52 11.51 -7.26
N GLY A 49 -11.58 11.98 -6.59
CA GLY A 49 -12.94 11.96 -7.12
C GLY A 49 -13.41 10.54 -7.48
N ARG A 50 -14.00 10.37 -8.67
CA ARG A 50 -14.53 9.06 -9.13
C ARG A 50 -13.47 7.96 -9.25
N LYS A 51 -12.19 8.31 -9.39
CA LYS A 51 -11.09 7.33 -9.49
C LYS A 51 -10.59 6.84 -8.15
N GLN A 52 -11.02 7.46 -7.04
CA GLN A 52 -10.59 7.11 -5.69
C GLN A 52 -11.26 5.80 -5.22
N PRO A 53 -10.48 4.78 -4.83
CA PRO A 53 -11.04 3.49 -4.43
C PRO A 53 -11.45 3.40 -2.95
N TRP A 54 -11.27 4.45 -2.16
CA TRP A 54 -11.71 4.53 -0.76
C TRP A 54 -12.63 5.72 -0.52
N ASP A 55 -13.47 5.59 0.50
CA ASP A 55 -14.38 6.64 0.97
C ASP A 55 -13.84 7.31 2.24
N LEU A 56 -13.02 6.59 3.00
CA LEU A 56 -12.36 7.05 4.23
C LEU A 56 -10.91 6.55 4.29
N ILE A 57 -10.08 7.24 5.05
CA ILE A 57 -8.71 6.84 5.37
C ILE A 57 -8.62 6.60 6.88
N GLN A 58 -7.96 5.52 7.29
CA GLN A 58 -7.77 5.18 8.70
C GLN A 58 -6.28 4.98 9.03
N GLU A 59 -5.88 5.50 10.18
CA GLU A 59 -4.59 5.23 10.84
C GLU A 59 -4.85 5.00 12.34
N GLY A 60 -4.56 3.80 12.82
CA GLY A 60 -4.95 3.34 14.15
C GLY A 60 -6.46 3.48 14.36
N ASN A 61 -6.83 4.22 15.39
CA ASN A 61 -8.24 4.50 15.72
C ASN A 61 -8.78 5.79 15.07
N ARG A 62 -7.94 6.54 14.35
CA ARG A 62 -8.33 7.82 13.73
C ARG A 62 -8.83 7.58 12.32
N LYS A 63 -9.98 8.18 12.00
CA LYS A 63 -10.58 8.16 10.65
C LYS A 63 -10.61 9.57 10.08
N TYR A 64 -10.31 9.67 8.80
CA TYR A 64 -10.27 10.90 8.04
C TYR A 64 -11.15 10.74 6.80
N LYS A 65 -11.89 11.80 6.44
CA LYS A 65 -12.63 11.84 5.19
C LYS A 65 -11.68 11.85 3.99
N ASP A 66 -10.59 12.59 4.13
CA ASP A 66 -9.52 12.59 3.15
C ASP A 66 -8.16 12.96 3.77
N MET A 67 -7.08 12.78 3.02
CA MET A 67 -5.70 13.10 3.43
C MET A 67 -4.88 13.55 2.23
N ASP A 68 -3.86 14.40 2.45
CA ASP A 68 -2.85 14.67 1.43
C ASP A 68 -2.26 13.35 0.87
N ARG A 69 -2.15 13.25 -0.47
CA ARG A 69 -1.76 12.01 -1.14
C ARG A 69 -0.34 11.58 -0.83
N LEU A 70 0.59 12.52 -0.67
CA LEU A 70 1.97 12.21 -0.32
C LEU A 70 2.09 11.80 1.15
N VAL A 71 1.27 12.39 2.04
CA VAL A 71 1.18 11.94 3.43
C VAL A 71 0.62 10.52 3.51
N ALA A 72 -0.46 10.21 2.79
CA ALA A 72 -1.04 8.88 2.74
C ALA A 72 -0.05 7.86 2.16
N TYR A 73 0.60 8.21 1.04
CA TYR A 73 1.64 7.40 0.41
C TYR A 73 2.78 7.07 1.37
N LYS A 74 3.35 8.10 2.02
CA LYS A 74 4.44 7.94 2.98
C LYS A 74 4.04 7.01 4.13
N LYS A 75 2.82 7.15 4.67
CA LYS A 75 2.33 6.30 5.76
C LYS A 75 2.18 4.85 5.32
N GLY A 76 1.53 4.60 4.18
CA GLY A 76 1.37 3.25 3.64
C GLY A 76 2.72 2.58 3.30
N LEU A 77 3.64 3.33 2.68
CA LEU A 77 4.98 2.83 2.37
C LEU A 77 5.79 2.49 3.62
N ASN A 78 5.69 3.31 4.68
CA ASN A 78 6.33 3.01 5.97
C ASN A 78 5.75 1.74 6.62
N THR A 79 4.44 1.51 6.52
CA THR A 79 3.82 0.26 6.99
C THR A 79 4.34 -0.94 6.21
N TRP A 80 4.43 -0.83 4.88
CA TRP A 80 5.02 -1.88 4.05
C TRP A 80 6.47 -2.16 4.41
N ALA A 81 7.31 -1.12 4.56
CA ALA A 81 8.72 -1.28 4.90
C ALA A 81 8.88 -2.01 6.25
N ARG A 82 8.16 -1.59 7.29
CA ARG A 82 8.18 -2.27 8.60
C ARG A 82 7.70 -3.71 8.50
N TRP A 83 6.68 -3.97 7.68
CA TRP A 83 6.19 -5.33 7.49
C TRP A 83 7.29 -6.22 6.90
N ILE A 84 8.00 -5.74 5.86
CA ILE A 84 9.13 -6.44 5.25
C ILE A 84 10.22 -6.73 6.28
N ASP A 85 10.68 -5.71 7.00
CA ASP A 85 11.74 -5.83 8.01
C ASP A 85 11.37 -6.81 9.13
N THR A 86 10.09 -6.88 9.49
CA THR A 86 9.60 -7.74 10.58
C THR A 86 9.33 -9.18 10.13
N ASN A 87 8.98 -9.40 8.86
CA ASN A 87 8.42 -10.69 8.41
C ASN A 87 9.31 -11.49 7.47
N LEU A 88 10.32 -10.88 6.85
CA LEU A 88 11.18 -11.54 5.87
C LEU A 88 12.61 -11.68 6.38
N ASP A 89 13.20 -12.85 6.12
CA ASP A 89 14.61 -13.11 6.39
C ASP A 89 15.43 -12.65 5.17
N PRO A 90 16.29 -11.61 5.30
CA PRO A 90 17.08 -11.09 4.19
C PRO A 90 18.12 -12.09 3.67
N LYS A 91 18.42 -13.19 4.40
CA LYS A 91 19.26 -14.28 3.92
C LYS A 91 18.53 -15.21 2.95
N LYS A 92 17.20 -15.23 2.99
CA LYS A 92 16.34 -16.10 2.16
C LYS A 92 15.64 -15.32 1.05
N SER A 93 15.19 -14.10 1.34
CA SER A 93 14.40 -13.29 0.42
C SER A 93 15.14 -12.00 0.04
N ARG A 94 15.26 -11.74 -1.26
CA ARG A 94 15.71 -10.46 -1.80
C ARG A 94 14.52 -9.59 -2.15
N VAL A 95 14.50 -8.37 -1.63
CA VAL A 95 13.41 -7.41 -1.83
C VAL A 95 13.87 -6.26 -2.71
N PHE A 96 13.10 -5.95 -3.74
CA PHE A 96 13.29 -4.83 -4.63
C PHE A 96 12.04 -3.95 -4.62
N PHE A 97 12.25 -2.64 -4.74
CA PHE A 97 11.18 -1.69 -4.95
C PHE A 97 11.43 -0.95 -6.26
N GLN A 98 10.57 -1.17 -7.24
CA GLN A 98 10.57 -0.40 -8.47
C GLN A 98 10.02 0.99 -8.16
N GLY A 99 10.83 2.01 -8.47
CA GLY A 99 10.47 3.41 -8.27
C GLY A 99 9.26 3.87 -9.08
N VAL A 100 9.01 5.18 -9.02
CA VAL A 100 7.90 5.83 -9.72
C VAL A 100 8.04 5.67 -11.22
N SER A 101 7.02 5.08 -11.85
CA SER A 101 6.88 5.11 -13.30
C SER A 101 6.40 6.51 -13.73
N PRO A 102 7.10 7.18 -14.67
CA PRO A 102 6.79 8.54 -15.05
C PRO A 102 5.48 8.63 -15.85
N ASP A 103 4.69 9.66 -15.56
CA ASP A 103 3.58 10.07 -16.40
C ASP A 103 4.11 10.93 -17.56
N HIS A 104 3.60 10.68 -18.77
CA HIS A 104 4.00 11.41 -19.98
C HIS A 104 2.89 12.38 -20.37
N ASN A 105 2.69 13.39 -19.54
CA ASN A 105 1.76 14.48 -19.85
C ASN A 105 2.48 15.53 -20.71
N LYS A 106 1.73 16.13 -21.64
CA LYS A 106 2.19 17.28 -22.43
C LYS A 106 2.11 18.57 -21.62
#